data_AF-A0AA37HVZ4-F1
#
_entry.id   AF-A0AA37HVZ4-F1
#
_cell.length_a   1.000
_cell.length_b   1.000
_cell.length_c   1.000
_cell.angle_alpha   90.00
_cell.angle_beta   90.00
_cell.angle_gamma   90.00
#
_symmetry.space_group_name_H-M   'P 1'
#
loop_
_entity.id
_entity.type
_entity.pdbx_description
1 polymer ?
#
loop_
_entity_poly.entity_id
_entity_poly.type
_entity_poly.pdbx_seq_one_letter_code
_entity_poly.pdbx_strand_id
1 'polypeptide(L)'
;MRKVLLFAVTTLLTLSSCGDSYKAKSMAKDFMSENMTTDDYRNLRFTNIDSTRYVSDSLIQVLRKTPIDLFKKEIKYDTNAKATSTLLYIRAKYDYTTEKGDTIHYQNTFYFDKTLEHLLAVKQN
;
A
#
# COMPACT_ATOMS: atom_id res chain seq x y z
N MET A 1 13.93 22.95 54.25
CA MET A 1 12.57 22.60 53.79
C MET A 1 12.59 22.43 52.27
N ARG A 2 12.08 21.28 51.81
CA ARG A 2 11.67 20.85 50.44
C ARG A 2 12.53 21.23 49.22
N LYS A 3 13.15 20.18 48.67
CA LYS A 3 13.61 20.04 47.27
C LYS A 3 12.40 20.13 46.33
N VAL A 4 12.55 20.82 45.19
CA VAL A 4 11.64 20.66 44.05
C VAL A 4 12.50 20.47 42.79
N LEU A 5 12.70 19.21 42.42
CA LEU A 5 13.19 18.83 41.10
C LEU A 5 12.07 19.13 40.09
N LEU A 6 12.32 20.03 39.13
CA LEU A 6 11.47 20.13 37.94
C LEU A 6 11.73 18.90 37.06
N PHE A 7 10.80 17.94 37.10
CA PHE A 7 10.74 16.88 36.08
C PHE A 7 10.02 17.43 34.85
N ALA A 8 10.78 17.62 33.77
CA ALA A 8 10.25 17.86 32.44
C ALA A 8 9.52 16.59 31.96
N VAL A 9 8.22 16.68 31.72
CA VAL A 9 7.44 15.61 31.08
C VAL A 9 7.29 15.98 29.60
N THR A 10 8.22 15.49 28.78
CA THR A 10 8.08 15.51 27.33
C THR A 10 7.22 14.31 26.94
N THR A 11 5.93 14.53 26.75
CA THR A 11 5.03 13.53 26.20
C THR A 11 5.38 13.31 24.72
N LEU A 12 6.22 12.32 24.43
CA LEU A 12 6.48 11.88 23.06
C LEU A 12 5.18 11.34 22.46
N LEU A 13 4.68 12.01 21.43
CA LEU A 13 3.51 11.64 20.64
C LEU A 13 3.75 10.27 19.97
N THR A 14 3.22 9.19 20.53
CA THR A 14 3.13 7.89 19.85
C THR A 14 2.00 7.92 18.82
N LEU A 15 2.22 8.58 17.68
CA LEU A 15 1.29 8.66 16.54
C LEU A 15 1.71 7.79 15.34
N SER A 16 2.76 6.97 15.46
CA SER A 16 3.39 6.28 14.33
C SER A 16 2.44 5.33 13.57
N SER A 17 1.61 4.55 14.26
CA SER A 17 0.77 3.54 13.59
C SER A 17 -0.37 4.13 12.73
N CYS A 18 -0.99 5.24 13.14
CA CYS A 18 -2.03 5.91 12.33
C CYS A 18 -1.41 6.61 11.12
N GLY A 19 -0.22 7.20 11.29
CA GLY A 19 0.52 7.85 10.21
C GLY A 19 0.90 6.88 9.10
N ASP A 20 1.45 5.72 9.46
CA ASP A 20 1.86 4.70 8.48
C ASP A 20 0.67 4.14 7.70
N SER A 21 -0.45 3.86 8.38
CA SER A 21 -1.65 3.39 7.69
C SER A 21 -2.21 4.44 6.73
N TYR A 22 -2.21 5.72 7.11
CA TYR A 22 -2.64 6.80 6.23
C TYR A 22 -1.72 6.92 5.00
N LYS A 23 -0.40 6.93 5.23
CA LYS A 23 0.62 7.03 4.17
C LYS A 23 0.50 5.89 3.16
N ALA A 24 0.42 4.65 3.62
CA ALA A 24 0.28 3.48 2.76
C ALA A 24 -1.01 3.53 1.90
N LYS A 25 -2.14 3.95 2.51
CA LYS A 25 -3.42 4.11 1.80
C LYS A 25 -3.36 5.22 0.76
N SER A 26 -2.70 6.35 1.07
CA SER A 26 -2.48 7.43 0.10
C SER A 26 -1.66 6.93 -1.09
N MET A 27 -0.50 6.31 -0.83
CA MET A 27 0.37 5.78 -1.89
C MET A 27 -0.35 4.77 -2.80
N ALA A 28 -1.14 3.85 -2.23
CA ALA A 28 -1.91 2.91 -3.03
C ALA A 28 -3.00 3.60 -3.86
N LYS A 29 -3.68 4.60 -3.30
CA LYS A 29 -4.71 5.37 -4.03
C LYS A 29 -4.10 6.19 -5.16
N ASP A 30 -2.98 6.85 -4.92
CA ASP A 30 -2.24 7.62 -5.93
C ASP A 30 -1.77 6.69 -7.06
N PHE A 31 -1.22 5.54 -6.70
CA PHE A 31 -0.83 4.52 -7.66
C PHE A 31 -2.00 3.99 -8.49
N MET A 32 -3.16 3.72 -7.86
CA MET A 32 -4.39 3.34 -8.57
C MET A 32 -4.81 4.45 -9.55
N SER A 33 -4.85 5.70 -9.10
CA SER A 33 -5.24 6.84 -9.94
C SER A 33 -4.30 7.03 -11.14
N GLU A 34 -3.00 6.80 -10.97
CA GLU A 34 -2.04 6.94 -12.05
C GLU A 34 -2.09 5.77 -13.04
N ASN A 35 -2.33 4.55 -12.55
CA ASN A 35 -2.09 3.33 -13.32
C ASN A 35 -3.35 2.58 -13.75
N MET A 36 -4.52 2.88 -13.19
CA MET A 36 -5.78 2.27 -13.64
C MET A 36 -6.19 2.80 -15.02
N THR A 37 -6.93 1.97 -15.76
CA THR A 37 -7.50 2.33 -17.07
C THR A 37 -8.92 2.91 -16.96
N THR A 38 -9.46 3.01 -15.75
CA THR A 38 -10.79 3.53 -15.46
C THR A 38 -10.85 4.12 -14.05
N ASP A 39 -11.66 5.16 -13.89
CA ASP A 39 -11.97 5.78 -12.61
C ASP A 39 -13.35 5.35 -12.05
N ASP A 40 -14.13 4.54 -12.79
CA ASP A 40 -15.47 4.07 -12.37
C ASP A 40 -15.39 2.82 -11.47
N TYR A 41 -14.50 2.84 -10.49
CA TYR A 41 -14.50 1.85 -9.42
C TYR A 41 -15.21 2.42 -8.18
N ARG A 42 -15.86 1.53 -7.42
CA ARG A 42 -16.71 1.92 -6.28
C ARG A 42 -16.34 1.14 -5.03
N ASN A 43 -16.86 1.60 -3.89
CA ASN A 43 -16.71 0.93 -2.61
C ASN A 43 -15.26 0.66 -2.20
N LEU A 44 -14.31 1.52 -2.61
CA LEU A 44 -12.89 1.38 -2.28
C LEU A 44 -12.70 1.33 -0.76
N ARG A 45 -12.16 0.22 -0.27
CA ARG A 45 -11.81 0.00 1.12
C ARG A 45 -10.42 -0.60 1.22
N PHE A 46 -9.64 -0.08 2.16
CA PHE A 46 -8.31 -0.61 2.47
C PHE A 46 -8.32 -1.38 3.78
N THR A 47 -7.57 -2.47 3.84
CA THR A 47 -7.26 -3.13 5.11
C THR A 47 -6.31 -2.27 5.95
N ASN A 48 -6.11 -2.67 7.20
CA ASN A 48 -4.99 -2.17 8.00
C ASN A 48 -3.66 -2.58 7.35
N ILE A 49 -2.61 -1.82 7.68
CA ILE A 49 -1.24 -2.15 7.32
C ILE A 49 -0.78 -3.38 8.10
N ASP A 50 -0.05 -4.24 7.40
CA ASP A 50 0.56 -5.44 7.96
C ASP A 50 1.92 -5.67 7.29
N SER A 51 2.66 -6.67 7.74
CA SER A 51 4.01 -6.97 7.27
C SER A 51 4.16 -8.42 6.83
N THR A 52 5.10 -8.68 5.93
CA THR A 52 5.41 -10.04 5.46
C THR A 52 6.89 -10.21 5.18
N ARG A 53 7.39 -11.41 5.44
CA ARG A 53 8.76 -11.84 5.11
C ARG A 53 8.80 -12.84 3.95
N TYR A 54 7.63 -13.15 3.38
CA TYR A 54 7.47 -14.20 2.37
C TYR A 54 7.55 -13.70 0.93
N VAL A 55 7.77 -12.39 0.73
CA VAL A 55 7.88 -11.78 -0.60
C VAL A 55 9.35 -11.45 -0.88
N SER A 56 9.97 -12.25 -1.74
CA SER A 56 11.36 -12.07 -2.17
C SER A 56 11.50 -11.03 -3.28
N ASP A 57 12.72 -10.55 -3.51
CA ASP A 57 13.06 -9.72 -4.68
C ASP A 57 12.65 -10.40 -6.00
N SER A 58 12.89 -11.71 -6.13
CA SER A 58 12.50 -12.46 -7.34
C SER A 58 10.98 -12.45 -7.56
N LEU A 59 10.19 -12.59 -6.49
CA LEU A 59 8.74 -12.50 -6.57
C LEU A 59 8.27 -11.08 -6.93
N ILE A 60 8.92 -10.03 -6.41
CA ILE A 60 8.66 -8.64 -6.82
C ILE A 60 8.84 -8.47 -8.33
N GLN A 61 9.91 -9.01 -8.92
CA GLN A 61 10.13 -8.92 -10.37
C GLN A 61 9.08 -9.68 -11.17
N VAL A 62 8.56 -10.80 -10.66
CA VAL A 62 7.44 -11.53 -11.29
C VAL A 62 6.16 -10.70 -11.22
N LEU A 63 5.83 -10.17 -10.04
CA LEU A 63 4.62 -9.35 -9.84
C LEU A 63 4.62 -8.10 -10.72
N ARG A 64 5.76 -7.40 -10.86
CA ARG A 64 5.90 -6.24 -11.75
C ARG A 64 5.58 -6.53 -13.22
N LYS A 65 5.73 -7.79 -13.65
CA LYS A 65 5.46 -8.25 -15.02
C LYS A 65 4.10 -8.93 -15.17
N THR A 66 3.42 -9.21 -14.05
CA THR A 66 2.12 -9.88 -14.06
C THR A 66 1.04 -8.86 -14.43
N PRO A 67 0.23 -9.10 -15.46
CA PRO A 67 -0.89 -8.24 -15.80
C PRO A 67 -1.88 -8.15 -14.63
N ILE A 68 -2.44 -6.96 -14.42
CA ILE A 68 -3.45 -6.70 -13.40
C ILE A 68 -4.66 -6.13 -14.13
N ASP A 69 -5.82 -6.75 -13.95
CA ASP A 69 -7.05 -6.26 -14.57
C ASP A 69 -7.35 -4.84 -14.10
N LEU A 70 -7.85 -4.02 -15.02
CA LEU A 70 -8.12 -2.59 -14.85
C LEU A 70 -6.88 -1.70 -14.67
N PHE A 71 -5.66 -2.23 -14.84
CA PHE A 71 -4.43 -1.45 -14.84
C PHE A 71 -3.81 -1.43 -16.23
N LYS A 72 -3.03 -0.36 -16.51
CA LYS A 72 -2.22 -0.24 -17.73
C LYS A 72 -1.20 -1.38 -17.78
N LYS A 73 -0.86 -1.85 -18.99
CA LYS A 73 0.11 -2.95 -19.18
C LYS A 73 1.53 -2.57 -18.74
N GLU A 74 1.92 -1.31 -18.92
CA GLU A 74 3.27 -0.82 -18.67
C GLU A 74 3.31 0.07 -17.43
N ILE A 75 3.25 -0.55 -16.25
CA ILE A 75 3.39 0.16 -14.98
C ILE A 75 4.87 0.42 -14.70
N LYS A 76 5.21 1.68 -14.44
CA LYS A 76 6.55 2.07 -14.01
C LYS A 76 6.65 1.97 -12.49
N TYR A 77 7.62 1.20 -12.02
CA TYR A 77 7.98 1.10 -10.60
C TYR A 77 9.34 1.74 -10.38
N ASP A 78 9.60 2.20 -9.15
CA ASP A 78 10.93 2.62 -8.76
C ASP A 78 11.90 1.42 -8.81
N THR A 79 12.88 1.50 -9.70
CA THR A 79 13.89 0.46 -9.92
C THR A 79 15.05 0.54 -8.94
N ASN A 80 15.20 1.66 -8.23
CA ASN A 80 16.22 1.83 -7.19
C ASN A 80 15.76 1.23 -5.84
N ALA A 81 14.45 1.07 -5.67
CA ALA A 81 13.86 0.44 -4.50
C ALA A 81 14.08 -1.08 -4.51
N LYS A 82 14.71 -1.61 -3.45
CA LYS A 82 14.96 -3.04 -3.26
C LYS A 82 14.00 -3.62 -2.23
N ALA A 83 13.58 -4.88 -2.40
CA ALA A 83 12.80 -5.52 -1.35
C ALA A 83 13.67 -5.67 -0.10
N THR A 84 13.15 -5.20 1.03
CA THR A 84 13.74 -5.49 2.33
C THR A 84 13.36 -6.89 2.77
N SER A 85 14.06 -7.44 3.78
CA SER A 85 13.74 -8.76 4.36
C SER A 85 12.32 -8.86 4.94
N THR A 86 11.70 -7.71 5.23
CA THR A 86 10.30 -7.56 5.59
C THR A 86 9.71 -6.45 4.73
N LEU A 87 8.57 -6.70 4.09
CA LEU A 87 7.79 -5.71 3.35
C LEU A 87 6.54 -5.33 4.14
N LEU A 88 6.07 -4.11 3.94
CA LEU A 88 4.75 -3.68 4.39
C LEU A 88 3.73 -3.92 3.29
N TYR A 89 2.48 -4.16 3.65
CA TYR A 89 1.41 -4.29 2.67
C TYR A 89 0.06 -3.82 3.18
N ILE A 90 -0.80 -3.42 2.23
CA ILE A 90 -2.23 -3.25 2.43
C ILE A 90 -3.00 -3.95 1.30
N ARG A 91 -4.27 -4.27 1.53
CA ARG A 91 -5.18 -4.76 0.50
C ARG A 91 -6.23 -3.70 0.19
N ALA A 92 -6.39 -3.35 -1.08
CA ALA A 92 -7.54 -2.61 -1.57
C ALA A 92 -8.61 -3.59 -2.04
N LYS A 93 -9.86 -3.34 -1.65
CA LYS A 93 -11.06 -4.00 -2.15
C LYS A 93 -11.92 -2.96 -2.82
N TYR A 94 -12.40 -3.23 -4.02
CA TYR A 94 -13.24 -2.31 -4.78
C TYR A 94 -14.08 -3.07 -5.80
N ASP A 95 -15.15 -2.42 -6.23
CA ASP A 95 -16.10 -2.98 -7.19
C ASP A 95 -15.96 -2.26 -8.52
N TYR A 96 -16.14 -2.97 -9.61
CA TYR A 96 -16.23 -2.41 -10.96
C TYR A 96 -17.45 -2.99 -11.65
N THR A 97 -18.29 -2.12 -12.22
CA THR A 97 -19.45 -2.55 -13.02
C THR A 97 -19.06 -2.54 -14.49
N THR A 98 -19.17 -3.69 -15.15
CA THR A 98 -18.91 -3.81 -16.59
C THR A 98 -19.99 -3.08 -17.39
N GLU A 99 -19.71 -2.83 -18.67
CA GLU A 99 -20.70 -2.25 -19.60
C GLU A 99 -21.98 -3.09 -19.72
N LYS A 100 -21.93 -4.39 -19.38
CA LYS A 100 -23.07 -5.30 -19.39
C LYS A 100 -23.92 -5.22 -18.11
N GLY A 101 -23.48 -4.47 -17.10
CA GLY A 101 -24.14 -4.34 -15.80
C GLY A 101 -23.65 -5.32 -14.74
N ASP A 102 -22.75 -6.25 -15.07
CA ASP A 102 -22.19 -7.18 -14.10
C ASP A 102 -21.21 -6.48 -13.16
N THR A 103 -21.34 -6.69 -11.85
CA THR A 103 -20.40 -6.18 -10.85
C THR A 103 -19.33 -7.22 -10.55
N ILE A 104 -18.05 -6.83 -10.69
CA ILE A 104 -16.88 -7.63 -10.36
C ILE A 104 -16.22 -7.05 -9.10
N HIS A 105 -15.92 -7.93 -8.14
CA HIS A 105 -15.24 -7.57 -6.90
C HIS A 105 -13.73 -7.82 -7.03
N TYR A 106 -12.94 -6.77 -7.01
CA TYR A 106 -11.49 -6.84 -7.12
C TYR A 106 -10.82 -6.75 -5.75
N GLN A 107 -9.70 -7.46 -5.60
CA GLN A 107 -8.81 -7.32 -4.44
C GLN A 107 -7.34 -7.26 -4.87
N ASN A 108 -6.72 -6.10 -4.68
CA ASN A 108 -5.29 -5.91 -4.98
C ASN A 108 -4.49 -5.73 -3.69
N THR A 109 -3.36 -6.43 -3.58
CA THR A 109 -2.37 -6.25 -2.51
C THR A 109 -1.24 -5.38 -3.00
N PHE A 110 -0.97 -4.29 -2.28
CA PHE A 110 0.11 -3.34 -2.56
C PHE A 110 1.25 -3.61 -1.58
N TYR A 111 2.44 -3.88 -2.10
CA TYR A 111 3.63 -4.12 -1.31
C TYR A 111 4.51 -2.87 -1.32
N PHE A 112 5.01 -2.50 -0.15
CA PHE A 112 5.89 -1.36 0.07
C PHE A 112 7.18 -1.82 0.73
N ASP A 113 8.21 -1.00 0.62
CA ASP A 113 9.35 -1.12 1.52
C ASP A 113 8.94 -0.88 2.99
N LYS A 114 9.90 -1.07 3.89
CA LYS A 114 9.69 -0.84 5.33
C LYS A 114 9.59 0.64 5.74
N THR A 115 9.98 1.58 4.87
CA THR A 115 9.98 3.04 5.16
C THR A 115 8.73 3.74 4.61
N LEU A 116 7.87 2.99 3.91
CA LEU A 116 6.74 3.51 3.13
C LEU A 116 7.18 4.61 2.16
N GLU A 117 8.32 4.46 1.51
CA GLU A 117 8.82 5.44 0.53
C GLU A 117 8.56 4.96 -0.90
N HIS A 118 8.64 3.65 -1.11
CA HIS A 118 8.48 3.03 -2.42
C HIS A 118 7.38 1.97 -2.41
N LEU A 119 6.47 2.06 -3.40
CA LEU A 119 5.55 0.98 -3.74
C LEU A 119 6.28 0.01 -4.68
N LEU A 120 6.54 -1.19 -4.19
CA LEU A 120 7.44 -2.14 -4.84
C LEU A 120 6.75 -3.00 -5.89
N ALA A 121 5.52 -3.44 -5.62
CA ALA A 121 4.72 -4.28 -6.51
C ALA A 121 3.24 -4.29 -6.11
N VAL A 122 2.41 -4.73 -7.06
CA VAL A 122 0.99 -5.02 -6.84
C VAL A 122 0.70 -6.46 -7.24
N LYS A 123 -0.16 -7.13 -6.46
CA LYS A 123 -0.69 -8.47 -6.75
C LYS A 123 -2.21 -8.42 -6.79
N GLN A 124 -2.82 -8.90 -7.86
CA GLN A 124 -4.25 -9.22 -7.90
C GLN A 124 -4.50 -10.58 -7.22
N ASN A 125 -5.56 -10.68 -6.40
CA ASN A 125 -5.89 -11.90 -5.64
C ASN A 125 -7.07 -12.65 -6.21
#